data_AF-A0A1G5KH44-F1
#
_entry.id   AF-A0A1G5KH44-F1
#
_cell.length_a   1.000
_cell.length_b   1.000
_cell.length_c   1.000
_cell.angle_alpha   90.00
_cell.angle_beta   90.00
_cell.angle_gamma   90.00
#
_symmetry.space_group_name_H-M   'P 1'
#
loop_
_entity.id
_entity.type
_entity.pdbx_description
1 polymer ?
#
loop_
_entity_poly.entity_id
_entity_poly.type
_entity_poly.pdbx_seq_one_letter_code
_entity_poly.pdbx_strand_id
1 'polypeptide(L)'
;MQLTRKSRSLIRRVCREAFRNRIDPLLQRMKLKARIAVLQEQGAIAIVHGGIDCDGGRWDNRVAMVAATVAAVERWSNQYKAQAEGPQWQTLEKPSLAKDLAEDSRDLGLEAFEDGHSHVLFA
;
A
#
# COMPACT_ATOMS: atom_id res chain seq x y z
N MET A 1 36.53 28.07 5.93
CA MET A 1 35.97 28.07 7.30
C MET A 1 35.55 26.65 7.67
N GLN A 2 36.23 25.98 8.61
CA GLN A 2 35.88 24.60 8.98
C GLN A 2 34.84 24.58 10.11
N LEU A 3 33.74 23.85 9.90
CA LEU A 3 32.69 23.67 10.90
C LEU A 3 33.20 22.80 12.06
N THR A 4 32.98 23.26 13.30
CA THR A 4 33.32 22.54 14.52
C THR A 4 32.47 21.26 14.69
N ARG A 5 32.95 20.31 15.51
CA ARG A 5 32.21 19.07 15.83
C ARG A 5 30.81 19.34 16.40
N LYS A 6 30.66 20.37 17.23
CA LYS A 6 29.37 20.80 17.79
C LYS A 6 28.43 21.33 16.69
N SER A 7 28.94 22.19 15.81
CA SER A 7 28.16 22.72 14.68
C SER A 7 27.67 21.61 13.74
N ARG A 8 28.53 20.62 13.44
CA ARG A 8 28.15 19.45 12.61
C ARG A 8 27.06 18.59 13.27
N SER A 9 27.14 18.40 14.59
CA SER A 9 26.12 17.66 15.35
C SER A 9 24.77 18.37 15.32
N LEU A 10 24.78 19.69 15.53
CA LEU A 10 23.57 20.51 15.50
C LEU A 10 22.90 20.48 14.13
N ILE A 11 23.69 20.66 13.05
CA ILE A 11 23.20 20.59 11.67
C ILE A 11 22.58 19.22 11.39
N ARG A 12 23.23 18.11 11.77
CA ARG A 12 22.67 16.76 11.59
C ARG A 12 21.35 16.56 12.32
N ARG A 13 21.21 17.12 13.53
CA ARG A 13 19.95 17.06 14.29
C ARG A 13 18.85 17.84 13.60
N VAL A 14 19.12 19.09 13.21
CA VAL A 14 18.16 19.95 12.50
C VAL A 14 17.75 19.32 11.18
N CYS A 15 18.70 18.77 10.41
CA CYS A 15 18.39 18.02 9.21
C CYS A 15 17.50 16.81 9.51
N ARG A 16 17.82 15.98 10.52
CA ARG A 16 16.96 14.84 10.90
C ARG A 16 15.54 15.27 11.29
N GLU A 17 15.39 16.35 12.07
CA GLU A 17 14.09 16.88 12.44
C GLU A 17 13.33 17.41 11.22
N ALA A 18 14.00 18.17 10.35
CA ALA A 18 13.42 18.65 9.09
C ALA A 18 13.00 17.50 8.15
N PHE A 19 13.79 16.44 8.08
CA PHE A 19 13.46 15.24 7.30
C PHE A 19 12.32 14.41 7.94
N ARG A 20 12.26 14.30 9.27
CA ARG A 20 11.13 13.67 9.99
C ARG A 20 9.82 14.41 9.75
N ASN A 21 9.87 15.74 9.64
CA ASN A 21 8.68 16.57 9.45
C ASN A 21 8.16 16.61 7.99
N ARG A 22 8.77 15.88 7.05
CA ARG A 22 8.32 15.86 5.64
C ARG A 22 6.97 15.18 5.43
N ILE A 23 6.55 14.32 6.36
CA ILE A 23 5.26 13.63 6.29
C ILE A 23 4.50 14.01 7.55
N ASP A 24 3.44 14.80 7.40
CA ASP A 24 2.53 15.11 8.49
C ASP A 24 1.59 13.91 8.72
N PRO A 25 1.79 13.13 9.80
CA PRO A 25 0.99 11.94 10.06
C PRO A 25 -0.47 12.28 10.40
N LEU A 26 -0.72 13.47 10.97
CA LEU A 26 -2.08 13.92 11.29
C LEU A 26 -2.82 14.26 10.00
N LEU A 27 -2.16 14.98 9.08
CA LEU A 27 -2.73 15.27 7.76
C LEU A 27 -3.07 13.99 6.99
N GLN A 28 -2.18 12.99 7.01
CA GLN A 28 -2.44 11.69 6.36
C GLN A 28 -3.65 10.98 6.97
N ARG A 29 -3.75 10.96 8.30
CA ARG A 29 -4.92 10.40 9.00
C ARG A 29 -6.20 11.15 8.72
N MET A 30 -6.15 12.48 8.62
CA MET A 30 -7.30 13.29 8.24
C MET A 30 -7.77 12.98 6.81
N LYS A 31 -6.83 12.88 5.87
CA LYS A 31 -7.12 12.49 4.47
C LYS A 31 -7.75 11.09 4.39
N LEU A 32 -7.18 10.13 5.12
CA LEU A 32 -7.72 8.77 5.18
C LEU A 32 -9.13 8.75 5.78
N LYS A 33 -9.35 9.47 6.89
CA LYS A 33 -10.68 9.61 7.51
C LYS A 33 -11.69 10.21 6.53
N ALA A 34 -11.31 11.26 5.81
CA ALA A 34 -12.18 11.89 4.81
C ALA A 34 -12.52 10.92 3.68
N ARG A 35 -11.55 10.16 3.19
CA ARG A 35 -11.77 9.15 2.14
C ARG A 35 -12.68 8.01 2.62
N ILE A 36 -12.50 7.53 3.84
CA ILE A 36 -13.39 6.52 4.45
C ILE A 36 -14.82 7.06 4.54
N ALA A 37 -15.01 8.32 4.96
CA ALA A 37 -16.33 8.91 5.08
C ALA A 37 -17.11 8.97 3.75
N VAL A 38 -16.41 9.11 2.62
CA VAL A 38 -17.01 9.14 1.27
C VAL A 38 -17.35 7.74 0.74
N LEU A 39 -16.53 6.74 1.08
CA LEU A 39 -16.62 5.40 0.52
C LEU A 39 -17.35 4.40 1.42
N GLN A 40 -17.58 4.73 2.69
CA GLN A 40 -18.25 3.81 3.60
C GLN A 40 -19.71 3.58 3.21
N GLU A 41 -20.16 2.35 3.41
CA GLU A 41 -21.56 1.97 3.31
C GLU A 41 -21.88 1.01 4.45
N GLN A 42 -22.99 1.24 5.15
CA GLN A 42 -23.45 0.39 6.25
C GLN A 42 -22.38 0.15 7.36
N GLY A 43 -21.48 1.12 7.58
CA GLY A 43 -20.41 1.04 8.57
C GLY A 43 -19.20 0.19 8.14
N ALA A 44 -19.17 -0.28 6.90
CA ALA A 44 -18.07 -1.02 6.30
C ALA A 44 -17.45 -0.28 5.11
N ILE A 45 -16.23 -0.66 4.76
CA ILE A 45 -15.50 -0.20 3.58
C ILE A 45 -14.81 -1.40 2.93
N ALA A 46 -14.73 -1.40 1.60
CA ALA A 46 -14.00 -2.42 0.87
C ALA A 46 -12.57 -1.97 0.63
N ILE A 47 -11.61 -2.87 0.86
CA ILE A 47 -10.22 -2.72 0.43
C ILE A 47 -10.00 -3.67 -0.73
N VAL A 48 -9.83 -3.11 -1.92
CA VAL A 48 -9.50 -3.87 -3.13
C VAL A 48 -7.99 -3.94 -3.24
N HIS A 49 -7.44 -5.12 -3.45
CA HIS A 49 -6.00 -5.33 -3.45
C HIS A 49 -5.55 -6.37 -4.47
N GLY A 50 -4.27 -6.31 -4.79
CA GLY A 50 -3.63 -7.18 -5.75
C GLY A 50 -2.11 -7.10 -5.62
N GLY A 51 -1.41 -7.96 -6.34
CA GLY A 51 0.03 -8.03 -6.29
C GLY A 51 0.60 -9.16 -7.11
N ILE A 52 1.91 -9.25 -7.06
CA ILE A 52 2.73 -10.31 -7.65
C ILE A 52 3.67 -10.79 -6.55
N ASP A 53 3.73 -12.10 -6.33
CA ASP A 53 4.65 -12.73 -5.38
C ASP A 53 6.05 -12.93 -6.01
N CYS A 54 6.90 -13.69 -5.34
CA CYS A 54 8.27 -13.91 -5.77
C CYS A 54 8.43 -14.96 -6.87
N ASP A 55 7.43 -15.83 -7.09
CA ASP A 55 7.47 -16.86 -8.14
C ASP A 55 6.67 -16.48 -9.40
N GLY A 56 5.94 -15.36 -9.36
CA GLY A 56 5.26 -14.79 -10.52
C GLY A 56 3.75 -15.02 -10.53
N GLY A 57 3.19 -15.54 -9.44
CA GLY A 57 1.77 -15.56 -9.18
C GLY A 57 1.23 -14.13 -9.03
N ARG A 58 0.44 -13.70 -10.02
CA ARG A 58 -0.32 -12.44 -9.96
C ARG A 58 -1.73 -12.71 -9.44
N TRP A 59 -2.19 -11.85 -8.55
CA TRP A 59 -3.59 -11.78 -8.13
C TRP A 59 -4.09 -10.34 -8.18
N ASP A 60 -5.30 -10.14 -8.67
CA ASP A 60 -5.94 -8.83 -8.74
C ASP A 60 -7.40 -8.92 -8.29
N ASN A 61 -7.99 -7.75 -8.01
CA ASN A 61 -9.40 -7.59 -7.67
C ASN A 61 -9.87 -8.35 -6.43
N ARG A 62 -8.96 -8.76 -5.54
CA ARG A 62 -9.34 -9.36 -4.26
C ARG A 62 -9.92 -8.29 -3.33
N VAL A 63 -10.96 -8.65 -2.59
CA VAL A 63 -11.69 -7.71 -1.75
C VAL A 63 -11.65 -8.13 -0.29
N ALA A 64 -11.17 -7.24 0.57
CA ALA A 64 -11.25 -7.37 2.01
C ALA A 64 -12.26 -6.37 2.58
N MET A 65 -13.28 -6.89 3.27
CA MET A 65 -14.28 -6.06 3.96
C MET A 65 -13.79 -5.71 5.36
N VAL A 66 -13.73 -4.41 5.67
CA VAL A 66 -13.21 -3.90 6.93
C VAL A 66 -14.17 -2.87 7.53
N ALA A 67 -14.19 -2.73 8.86
CA ALA A 67 -14.94 -1.68 9.52
C ALA A 67 -14.47 -0.29 9.02
N ALA A 68 -15.41 0.64 8.81
CA ALA A 68 -15.15 2.00 8.32
C ALA A 68 -14.49 2.91 9.37
N THR A 69 -13.36 2.46 9.92
CA THR A 69 -12.55 3.18 10.91
C THR A 69 -11.11 3.26 10.43
N VAL A 70 -10.45 4.39 10.72
CA VAL A 70 -9.04 4.61 10.38
C VAL A 70 -8.16 3.49 10.95
N ALA A 71 -8.40 3.09 12.20
CA ALA A 71 -7.62 2.07 12.87
C ALA A 71 -7.72 0.69 12.20
N ALA A 72 -8.93 0.31 11.74
CA ALA A 72 -9.12 -0.98 11.09
C ALA A 72 -8.46 -1.00 9.70
N VAL A 73 -8.61 0.07 8.92
CA VAL A 73 -7.96 0.21 7.60
C VAL A 73 -6.44 0.25 7.72
N GLU A 74 -5.89 1.04 8.66
CA GLU A 74 -4.45 1.08 8.92
C GLU A 74 -3.92 -0.29 9.35
N ARG A 75 -4.65 -1.01 10.23
CA ARG A 75 -4.26 -2.35 10.68
C ARG A 75 -4.18 -3.32 9.51
N TRP A 76 -5.21 -3.37 8.66
CA TRP A 76 -5.23 -4.23 7.49
C TRP A 76 -4.06 -3.90 6.55
N SER A 77 -3.89 -2.61 6.20
CA SER A 77 -2.81 -2.18 5.31
C SER A 77 -1.43 -2.53 5.86
N ASN A 78 -1.21 -2.41 7.17
CA ASN A 78 0.07 -2.73 7.79
C ASN A 78 0.35 -4.24 7.77
N GLN A 79 -0.67 -5.07 8.01
CA GLN A 79 -0.56 -6.53 7.92
C GLN A 79 -0.24 -6.97 6.49
N TYR A 80 -0.96 -6.43 5.49
CA TYR A 80 -0.71 -6.73 4.09
C TYR A 80 0.71 -6.32 3.66
N LYS A 81 1.17 -5.14 4.07
CA LYS A 81 2.54 -4.68 3.84
C LYS A 81 3.61 -5.53 4.50
N ALA A 82 3.34 -6.07 5.69
CA ALA A 82 4.31 -6.89 6.41
C ALA A 82 4.55 -8.25 5.75
N GLN A 83 3.61 -8.73 4.93
CA GLN A 83 3.65 -10.02 4.24
C GLN A 83 4.01 -9.88 2.75
N ALA A 84 4.49 -8.72 2.32
CA ALA A 84 4.83 -8.48 0.92
C ALA A 84 6.05 -9.31 0.49
N GLU A 85 5.85 -10.25 -0.43
CA GLU A 85 6.94 -10.98 -1.10
C GLU A 85 7.40 -10.29 -2.38
N GLY A 86 6.52 -9.51 -3.00
CA GLY A 86 6.78 -8.74 -4.20
C GLY A 86 5.95 -7.45 -4.28
N PRO A 87 5.85 -6.82 -5.46
CA PRO A 87 5.03 -5.64 -5.68
C PRO A 87 3.56 -5.93 -5.35
N GLN A 88 2.95 -5.05 -4.56
CA GLN A 88 1.55 -5.16 -4.21
C GLN A 88 0.89 -3.79 -4.13
N TRP A 89 -0.40 -3.75 -4.39
CA TRP A 89 -1.22 -2.55 -4.43
C TRP A 89 -2.50 -2.76 -3.63
N GLN A 90 -3.09 -1.64 -3.21
CA GLN A 90 -4.37 -1.61 -2.52
C GLN A 90 -5.06 -0.28 -2.81
N THR A 91 -6.39 -0.29 -2.87
CA THR A 91 -7.24 0.89 -2.92
C THR A 91 -8.47 0.71 -2.05
N LEU A 92 -9.04 1.83 -1.61
CA LEU A 92 -10.32 1.84 -0.91
C LEU A 92 -11.44 2.02 -1.94
N GLU A 93 -12.51 1.26 -1.78
CA GLU A 93 -13.69 1.31 -2.64
C GLU A 93 -14.98 1.17 -1.83
N LYS A 94 -16.11 1.56 -2.44
CA LYS A 94 -17.44 1.30 -1.87
C LYS A 94 -17.75 -0.19 -1.84
N PRO A 95 -18.32 -0.72 -0.75
CA PRO A 95 -18.79 -2.10 -0.68
C PRO A 95 -19.71 -2.50 -1.85
N SER A 96 -20.63 -1.61 -2.24
CA SER A 96 -21.56 -1.83 -3.35
C SER A 96 -20.90 -1.92 -4.72
N LEU A 97 -19.71 -1.35 -4.92
CA LEU A 97 -18.97 -1.45 -6.18
C LEU A 97 -18.00 -2.63 -6.15
N ALA A 98 -17.35 -2.86 -5.01
CA ALA A 98 -16.38 -3.92 -4.86
C ALA A 98 -16.99 -5.33 -5.02
N LYS A 99 -18.27 -5.51 -4.69
CA LYS A 99 -18.99 -6.78 -4.88
C LYS A 99 -19.07 -7.25 -6.34
N ASP A 100 -18.97 -6.31 -7.29
CA ASP A 100 -19.10 -6.58 -8.72
C ASP A 100 -17.72 -6.89 -9.35
N LEU A 101 -16.63 -6.81 -8.57
CA LEU A 101 -15.30 -7.18 -9.01
C LEU A 101 -15.17 -8.70 -9.09
N ALA A 102 -14.65 -9.18 -10.21
CA ALA A 102 -14.24 -10.57 -10.36
C ALA A 102 -12.76 -10.70 -9.98
N GLU A 103 -12.47 -11.60 -9.05
CA GLU A 103 -11.09 -11.97 -8.72
C GLU A 103 -10.39 -12.50 -9.98
N ASP A 104 -9.16 -12.05 -10.19
CA ASP A 104 -8.32 -12.48 -11.29
C ASP A 104 -7.00 -13.03 -10.75
N SER A 105 -6.49 -14.09 -11.39
CA SER A 105 -5.23 -14.69 -11.02
C SER A 105 -4.55 -15.29 -12.24
N ARG A 106 -3.24 -15.06 -12.34
CA ARG A 106 -2.41 -15.49 -13.48
C ARG A 106 -1.07 -16.01 -12.98
N ASP A 107 -0.59 -17.05 -13.62
CA ASP A 107 0.78 -17.56 -13.43
C ASP A 107 1.68 -16.93 -14.49
N LEU A 108 2.20 -15.74 -14.18
CA LEU A 108 3.06 -15.02 -15.12
C LEU A 108 4.40 -15.74 -15.31
N GLY A 109 4.82 -16.52 -14.31
CA GLY A 109 6.02 -17.35 -14.37
C GLY A 109 5.92 -18.35 -15.51
N LEU A 110 4.85 -19.16 -15.52
CA LEU A 110 4.59 -20.13 -16.57
C LEU A 110 4.32 -19.48 -17.93
N GLU A 111 3.49 -18.43 -17.97
CA GLU A 111 3.19 -17.70 -19.21
C GLU A 111 4.46 -17.17 -19.89
N ALA A 112 5.45 -16.70 -19.12
CA ALA A 112 6.73 -16.25 -19.66
C ALA A 112 7.55 -17.38 -20.31
N PHE A 113 7.33 -18.65 -19.94
CA PHE A 113 7.97 -19.81 -20.58
C PHE A 113 7.24 -20.28 -21.84
N GLU A 114 5.93 -20.03 -21.97
CA GLU A 114 5.11 -20.52 -23.09
C GLU A 114 5.46 -19.85 -24.43
N ASP A 115 5.92 -18.59 -24.41
CA ASP A 115 6.37 -17.86 -25.61
C ASP A 115 7.87 -18.04 -25.95
N GLY A 116 8.57 -18.94 -25.24
CA GLY A 116 9.99 -19.26 -25.52
C GLY A 116 10.99 -18.14 -25.20
N HIS A 117 10.58 -17.09 -24.49
CA HIS A 117 11.43 -15.97 -24.09
C HIS A 117 11.36 -15.78 -22.57
N SER A 118 12.35 -16.30 -21.84
CA SER A 118 12.57 -15.86 -20.46
C SER A 118 13.19 -14.44 -20.53
N HIS A 119 12.98 -13.48 -19.61
CA HIS A 119 13.44 -13.53 -18.23
C HIS A 119 12.96 -12.32 -17.40
N VAL A 120 11.83 -11.66 -17.72
CA VAL A 120 11.39 -10.46 -16.97
C VAL A 120 9.87 -10.40 -16.81
N LEU A 121 9.41 -10.43 -15.56
CA LEU A 121 8.03 -10.07 -15.18
C LEU A 121 7.96 -8.54 -14.95
N PHE A 122 7.02 -7.87 -15.61
CA PHE A 122 6.76 -6.44 -15.40
C PHE A 122 5.65 -6.27 -14.37
N ALA A 123 5.88 -5.40 -13.39
CA ALA A 123 4.95 -5.07 -12.30
C ALA A 123 4.23 -3.74 -12.55
#